data_AF-A0A411YB00-F1
#
_entry.id   AF-A0A411YB00-F1
#
_cell.length_a   1.000
_cell.length_b   1.000
_cell.length_c   1.000
_cell.angle_alpha   90.00
_cell.angle_beta   90.00
_cell.angle_gamma   90.00
#
_symmetry.space_group_name_H-M   'P 1'
#
loop_
_entity.id
_entity.type
_entity.pdbx_description
1 polymer ?
#
loop_
_entity_poly.entity_id
_entity_poly.type
_entity_poly.pdbx_seq_one_letter_code
_entity_poly.pdbx_strand_id
1 'polypeptide(L)'
;MTDRSGRSGAGETSVLEPQGPAAEIIATVWQILLWGAVVTFVITMLWLALALLRRHGGTLREPFVVVWGLVLPGLVLLGLMGVLLWSGEQVYDPPGNPDLTVDVVGHQFWWEIRYNAGEEDEVITANELHIPTGQPIELRLHASDVIHSFWVPELHGKMDMVPGRVNEHWLEAEEAGVYRGFCAEYCGIAHAQMLKIVVAQEPAAFDAWLDEQRAEAPEPDTELTAQGEQVFEDAACIDCHAIRGVGGPEPGDLTEGEFGVGPDLTNLASRQTLGAGIMRNNRGELSGWILDPQSNKPGVSMPPTDLDGEQLEALLAYLESLE
;
A
#
# COMPACT_ATOMS: atom_id res chain seq x y z
N MET A 1 18.93 24.03 -0.24
CA MET A 1 19.69 22.79 0.05
C MET A 1 19.62 22.54 1.53
N THR A 2 18.47 22.04 1.98
CA THR A 2 18.33 21.45 3.31
C THR A 2 18.62 19.97 3.14
N ASP A 3 19.57 19.51 3.94
CA ASP A 3 20.08 18.16 4.05
C ASP A 3 18.93 17.14 4.23
N ARG A 4 18.77 16.21 3.27
CA ARG A 4 17.76 15.13 3.27
C ARG A 4 18.31 13.80 3.79
N SER A 5 19.57 13.70 4.22
CA SER A 5 20.20 12.39 4.47
C SER A 5 20.03 11.85 5.90
N GLY A 6 18.85 12.00 6.50
CA GLY A 6 18.70 11.73 7.94
C GLY A 6 17.33 11.26 8.41
N ARG A 7 16.78 10.18 7.85
CA ARG A 7 15.70 9.41 8.50
C ARG A 7 15.94 7.91 8.38
N SER A 8 16.76 7.38 9.29
CA SER A 8 16.71 5.98 9.69
C SER A 8 15.67 5.85 10.81
N GLY A 9 14.58 5.15 10.50
CA GLY A 9 13.45 4.91 11.41
C GLY A 9 12.16 5.44 10.82
N ALA A 10 11.13 4.58 10.78
CA ALA A 10 9.77 4.86 10.30
C ALA A 10 9.36 6.32 10.55
N GLY A 11 9.52 7.16 9.53
CA GLY A 11 9.07 8.54 9.57
C GLY A 11 7.55 8.58 9.65
N GLU A 12 7.01 9.67 10.20
CA GLU A 12 5.57 9.93 10.09
C GLU A 12 5.23 10.10 8.60
N THR A 13 4.49 9.15 8.04
CA THR A 13 3.98 9.21 6.67
C THR A 13 3.19 10.50 6.46
N SER A 14 3.53 11.28 5.44
CA SER A 14 2.91 12.58 5.18
C SER A 14 2.49 12.74 3.73
N VAL A 15 1.20 13.01 3.51
CA VAL A 15 0.66 13.37 2.18
C VAL A 15 1.24 14.70 1.67
N LEU A 16 1.80 15.53 2.56
CA LEU A 16 2.36 16.84 2.23
C LEU A 16 3.88 16.81 1.99
N GLU A 17 4.51 15.64 2.13
CA GLU A 17 5.92 15.40 1.79
C GLU A 17 5.98 14.37 0.64
N PRO A 18 5.57 14.74 -0.59
CA PRO A 18 5.56 13.80 -1.72
C PRO A 18 6.98 13.36 -2.08
N GLN A 19 7.13 12.09 -2.45
CA GLN A 19 8.37 11.41 -2.82
C GLN A 19 8.23 10.60 -4.12
N GLY A 20 7.15 10.85 -4.87
CA GLY A 20 6.90 10.30 -6.20
C GLY A 20 6.18 11.31 -7.09
N PRO A 21 6.33 11.22 -8.42
CA PRO A 21 5.86 12.25 -9.37
C PRO A 21 4.34 12.49 -9.31
N ALA A 22 3.53 11.43 -9.15
CA ALA A 22 2.09 11.59 -8.99
C ALA A 22 1.71 12.32 -7.70
N ALA A 23 2.34 11.97 -6.58
CA ALA A 23 2.11 12.64 -5.30
C ALA A 23 2.52 14.12 -5.37
N GLU A 24 3.58 14.49 -6.09
CA GLU A 24 3.97 15.89 -6.30
C GLU A 24 2.90 16.70 -7.04
N ILE A 25 2.30 16.11 -8.08
CA ILE A 25 1.19 16.74 -8.83
C ILE A 25 -0.01 16.94 -7.91
N ILE A 26 -0.40 15.90 -7.16
CA ILE A 26 -1.52 15.94 -6.21
C ILE A 26 -1.27 17.00 -5.13
N ALA A 27 -0.08 17.06 -4.56
CA ALA A 27 0.31 18.06 -3.56
C ALA A 27 0.25 19.49 -4.13
N THR A 28 0.68 19.68 -5.38
CA THR A 28 0.60 20.98 -6.06
C THR A 28 -0.84 21.43 -6.25
N VAL A 29 -1.73 20.55 -6.72
CA VAL A 29 -3.17 20.84 -6.85
C VAL A 29 -3.76 21.19 -5.48
N TRP A 30 -3.42 20.42 -4.44
CA TRP A 30 -3.87 20.69 -3.08
C TRP A 30 -3.42 22.08 -2.59
N GLN A 31 -2.18 22.49 -2.85
CA GLN A 31 -1.69 23.83 -2.49
C GLN A 31 -2.45 24.95 -3.22
N ILE A 32 -2.73 24.78 -4.52
CA ILE A 32 -3.53 25.73 -5.30
C ILE A 32 -4.92 25.89 -4.67
N LEU A 33 -5.57 24.79 -4.34
CA LEU A 33 -6.90 24.79 -3.71
C LEU A 33 -6.87 25.43 -2.32
N LEU A 34 -5.86 25.11 -1.51
CA LEU A 34 -5.69 25.69 -0.18
C LEU A 34 -5.54 27.22 -0.24
N TRP A 35 -4.61 27.73 -1.05
CA TRP A 35 -4.41 29.18 -1.16
C TRP A 35 -5.61 29.88 -1.80
N GLY A 36 -6.27 29.26 -2.77
CA GLY A 36 -7.53 29.75 -3.33
C GLY A 36 -8.64 29.86 -2.27
N ALA A 37 -8.77 28.86 -1.41
CA ALA A 37 -9.70 28.87 -0.28
C ALA A 37 -9.36 29.95 0.74
N VAL A 38 -8.07 30.12 1.09
CA VAL A 38 -7.61 31.17 2.00
C VAL A 38 -7.93 32.56 1.46
N VAL A 39 -7.65 32.83 0.19
CA VAL A 39 -7.98 34.13 -0.45
C VAL A 39 -9.48 34.39 -0.42
N THR A 40 -10.29 33.39 -0.79
CA THR A 40 -11.76 33.50 -0.78
C THR A 40 -12.29 33.76 0.63
N PHE A 41 -11.76 33.05 1.63
CA PHE A 41 -12.12 33.22 3.02
C PHE A 41 -11.78 34.63 3.52
N VAL A 42 -10.56 35.12 3.26
CA VAL A 42 -10.13 36.47 3.65
C VAL A 42 -11.00 37.54 3.01
N ILE A 43 -11.28 37.46 1.71
CA ILE A 43 -12.17 38.41 1.02
C ILE A 43 -13.57 38.42 1.66
N THR A 44 -14.12 37.24 1.93
CA THR A 44 -15.43 37.09 2.57
C THR A 44 -15.44 37.70 3.97
N MET A 45 -14.41 37.46 4.77
CA MET A 45 -14.28 38.04 6.12
C MET A 45 -14.11 39.56 6.09
N LEU A 46 -13.35 40.09 5.13
CA LEU A 46 -13.21 41.54 4.95
C LEU A 46 -14.55 42.19 4.55
N TRP A 47 -15.31 41.58 3.64
CA TRP A 47 -16.63 42.07 3.27
C TRP A 47 -17.62 42.01 4.44
N LEU A 48 -17.59 40.92 5.22
CA LEU A 48 -18.40 40.80 6.43
C LEU A 48 -18.03 41.89 7.45
N ALA A 49 -16.74 42.10 7.72
CA ALA A 49 -16.28 43.16 8.62
C ALA A 49 -16.71 44.55 8.14
N LEU A 50 -16.54 44.86 6.85
CA LEU A 50 -16.99 46.12 6.27
C LEU A 50 -18.52 46.30 6.36
N ALA A 51 -19.29 45.22 6.18
CA ALA A 51 -20.74 45.24 6.33
C ALA A 51 -21.16 45.53 7.78
N LEU A 52 -20.50 44.91 8.76
CA LEU A 52 -20.76 45.12 10.19
C LEU A 52 -20.34 46.52 10.67
N LEU A 53 -19.27 47.09 10.11
CA LEU A 53 -18.78 48.43 10.45
C LEU A 53 -19.59 49.55 9.80
N ARG A 54 -20.31 49.28 8.72
CA ARG A 54 -21.15 50.27 8.04
C ARG A 54 -22.42 50.54 8.84
N ARG A 55 -22.55 51.77 9.35
CA ARG A 55 -23.71 52.25 10.14
C ARG A 55 -25.01 52.47 9.34
N HIS A 56 -24.95 52.52 8.01
CA HIS A 56 -26.13 52.72 7.14
C HIS A 56 -26.15 51.68 6.03
N GLY A 57 -27.33 51.05 5.85
CA GLY A 57 -27.58 50.06 4.80
C GLY A 57 -27.79 50.72 3.44
N GLY A 58 -27.03 50.28 2.45
CA GLY A 58 -27.22 50.64 1.04
C GLY A 58 -27.41 49.37 0.20
N THR A 59 -28.13 49.48 -0.91
CA THR A 59 -28.28 48.39 -1.88
C THR A 59 -27.02 48.27 -2.74
N LEU A 60 -26.48 47.05 -2.91
CA LEU A 60 -25.41 46.79 -3.87
C LEU A 60 -25.89 47.09 -5.29
N ARG A 61 -25.01 47.65 -6.13
CA ARG A 61 -25.32 47.92 -7.55
C ARG A 61 -25.38 46.60 -8.32
N GLU A 62 -26.34 46.44 -9.21
CA GLU A 62 -26.50 45.22 -10.02
C GLU A 62 -25.21 44.76 -10.73
N PRO A 63 -24.41 45.63 -11.39
CA PRO A 63 -23.15 45.21 -12.01
C PRO A 63 -22.13 44.64 -11.02
N PHE A 64 -22.15 45.08 -9.75
CA PHE A 64 -21.27 44.54 -8.72
C PHE A 64 -21.63 43.09 -8.40
N VAL A 65 -22.92 42.80 -8.24
CA VAL A 65 -23.42 41.44 -7.97
C VAL A 65 -23.13 40.51 -9.14
N VAL A 66 -23.34 40.96 -10.38
CA VAL A 66 -23.05 40.14 -11.58
C VAL A 66 -21.56 39.83 -11.70
N VAL A 67 -20.68 40.82 -11.53
CA VAL A 67 -19.23 40.60 -11.67
C VAL A 67 -18.69 39.69 -10.57
N TRP A 68 -19.01 39.96 -9.31
CA TRP A 68 -18.45 39.24 -8.17
C TRP A 68 -19.18 37.93 -7.83
N GLY A 69 -20.47 37.85 -8.15
CA GLY A 69 -21.30 36.68 -7.85
C GLY A 69 -21.39 35.67 -8.99
N LEU A 70 -21.16 36.08 -10.24
CA LEU A 70 -21.29 35.20 -11.40
C LEU A 70 -20.01 35.15 -12.25
N VAL A 71 -19.54 36.29 -12.76
CA VAL A 71 -18.44 36.31 -13.74
C VAL A 71 -17.13 35.82 -13.11
N LEU A 72 -16.72 36.39 -11.98
CA LEU A 72 -15.47 36.02 -11.32
C LEU A 72 -15.48 34.56 -10.84
N PRO A 73 -16.49 34.06 -10.09
CA PRO A 73 -16.54 32.65 -9.72
C PRO A 73 -16.57 31.71 -10.94
N GLY A 74 -17.31 32.07 -11.99
CA GLY A 74 -17.35 31.29 -13.23
C GLY A 74 -15.98 31.15 -13.89
N LEU A 75 -15.22 32.25 -13.99
CA LEU A 75 -13.86 32.22 -14.54
C LEU A 75 -12.88 31.43 -13.66
N VAL A 76 -12.98 31.57 -12.34
CA VAL A 76 -12.15 30.80 -11.39
C VAL A 76 -12.43 29.31 -11.51
N LEU A 77 -13.71 28.91 -11.53
CA LEU A 77 -14.11 27.51 -11.68
C LEU A 77 -13.69 26.93 -13.04
N LEU A 78 -13.80 27.69 -14.12
CA LEU A 78 -13.30 27.28 -15.44
C LEU A 78 -11.78 27.08 -15.44
N GLY A 79 -11.03 27.98 -14.79
CA GLY A 79 -9.59 27.84 -14.63
C GLY A 79 -9.21 26.60 -13.81
N LEU A 80 -9.87 26.38 -12.67
CA LEU A 80 -9.65 25.21 -11.82
C LEU A 80 -10.02 23.90 -12.53
N MET A 81 -11.09 23.88 -13.32
CA MET A 81 -11.44 22.74 -14.17
C MET A 81 -10.32 22.41 -15.16
N GLY A 82 -9.75 23.43 -15.81
CA GLY A 82 -8.61 23.24 -16.72
C GLY A 82 -7.39 22.63 -16.02
N VAL A 83 -7.06 23.12 -14.83
CA VAL A 83 -5.98 22.55 -14.00
C VAL A 83 -6.27 21.11 -13.62
N LEU A 84 -7.49 20.80 -13.16
CA LEU A 84 -7.87 19.45 -12.75
C LEU A 84 -7.80 18.44 -13.90
N LEU A 85 -8.26 18.81 -15.10
CA LEU A 85 -8.20 17.92 -16.27
C LEU A 85 -6.74 17.66 -16.68
N TRP A 86 -5.90 18.70 -16.70
CA TRP A 86 -4.50 18.59 -17.06
C TRP A 86 -3.67 17.79 -16.03
N SER A 87 -3.91 18.01 -14.74
CA SER A 87 -3.26 17.24 -13.68
C SER A 87 -3.80 15.80 -13.61
N GLY A 88 -5.09 15.60 -13.90
CA GLY A 88 -5.71 14.28 -13.90
C GLY A 88 -5.07 13.34 -14.89
N GLU A 89 -4.88 13.77 -16.14
CA GLU A 89 -4.23 12.97 -17.19
C GLU A 89 -2.85 12.45 -16.73
N GLN A 90 -2.02 13.31 -16.14
CA GLN A 90 -0.69 12.94 -15.64
C GLN A 90 -0.70 12.06 -14.38
N VAL A 91 -1.80 12.08 -13.61
CA VAL A 91 -1.94 11.22 -12.42
C VAL A 91 -2.48 9.84 -12.81
N TYR A 92 -3.31 9.76 -13.84
CA TYR A 92 -3.85 8.49 -14.34
C TYR A 92 -2.86 7.74 -15.22
N ASP A 93 -2.18 8.43 -16.13
CA ASP A 93 -1.24 7.80 -17.06
C ASP A 93 0.20 7.87 -16.52
N PRO A 94 0.94 6.75 -16.45
CA PRO A 94 2.33 6.77 -16.01
C PRO A 94 3.23 7.56 -16.98
N PRO A 95 4.35 8.13 -16.48
CA PRO A 95 5.34 8.77 -17.33
C PRO A 95 6.10 7.72 -18.17
N GLY A 96 5.61 7.45 -19.38
CA GLY A 96 6.19 6.44 -20.28
C GLY A 96 5.49 5.09 -20.16
N ASN A 97 6.15 4.03 -20.63
CA ASN A 97 5.62 2.67 -20.56
C ASN A 97 6.34 1.94 -19.41
N PRO A 98 5.63 1.46 -18.38
CA PRO A 98 6.22 0.66 -17.32
C PRO A 98 6.79 -0.64 -17.87
N ASP A 99 8.03 -0.97 -17.48
CA ASP A 99 8.67 -2.24 -17.86
C ASP A 99 8.33 -3.38 -16.88
N LEU A 100 7.88 -3.04 -15.67
CA LEU A 100 7.47 -3.98 -14.63
C LEU A 100 5.98 -3.86 -14.35
N THR A 101 5.27 -4.98 -14.43
CA THR A 101 3.87 -5.11 -13.98
C THR A 101 3.81 -5.99 -12.74
N VAL A 102 3.10 -5.52 -11.71
CA VAL A 102 2.89 -6.27 -10.47
C VAL A 102 1.40 -6.39 -10.20
N ASP A 103 0.93 -7.61 -9.99
CA ASP A 103 -0.44 -7.86 -9.55
C ASP A 103 -0.50 -7.78 -8.03
N VAL A 104 -1.46 -7.00 -7.52
CA VAL A 104 -1.70 -6.88 -6.09
C VAL A 104 -3.13 -7.32 -5.83
N VAL A 105 -3.30 -8.31 -4.96
CA VAL A 105 -4.63 -8.80 -4.55
C VAL A 105 -4.91 -8.36 -3.12
N GLY A 106 -6.06 -7.71 -2.91
CA GLY A 106 -6.57 -7.38 -1.59
C GLY A 106 -7.40 -8.53 -1.02
N HIS A 107 -7.00 -9.03 0.14
CA HIS A 107 -7.73 -10.02 0.94
C HIS A 107 -8.06 -9.41 2.30
N GLN A 108 -9.12 -9.84 2.97
CA GLN A 108 -9.35 -9.55 4.39
C GLN A 108 -8.32 -10.35 5.23
N PHE A 109 -7.29 -9.75 5.80
CA PHE A 109 -6.89 -8.33 5.79
C PHE A 109 -5.39 -8.23 5.45
N TRP A 110 -4.97 -8.68 4.28
CA TRP A 110 -3.58 -8.75 3.86
C TRP A 110 -3.45 -8.54 2.35
N TRP A 111 -2.23 -8.35 1.87
CA TRP A 111 -1.94 -8.07 0.46
C TRP A 111 -1.13 -9.21 -0.14
N GLU A 112 -1.65 -9.85 -1.18
CA GLU A 112 -0.90 -10.76 -2.03
C GLU A 112 -0.23 -9.95 -3.13
N ILE A 113 1.01 -10.27 -3.44
CA ILE A 113 1.82 -9.53 -4.41
C ILE A 113 2.44 -10.54 -5.36
N ARG A 114 2.19 -10.40 -6.65
CA ARG A 114 2.72 -11.28 -7.68
C ARG A 114 3.50 -10.50 -8.73
N TYR A 115 4.74 -10.90 -8.94
CA TYR A 115 5.59 -10.44 -10.01
C TYR A 115 5.57 -11.47 -11.14
N ASN A 116 5.52 -11.02 -12.39
CA ASN A 116 5.47 -11.88 -13.58
C ASN A 116 4.32 -12.90 -13.51
N ALA A 117 3.13 -12.44 -13.07
CA ALA A 117 2.00 -13.32 -12.80
C ALA A 117 1.55 -14.10 -14.04
N GLY A 118 1.48 -15.44 -13.93
CA GLY A 118 1.17 -16.34 -15.04
C GLY A 118 2.33 -16.68 -15.97
N GLU A 119 3.55 -16.25 -15.64
CA GLU A 119 4.79 -16.62 -16.35
C GLU A 119 5.55 -17.74 -15.60
N GLU A 120 6.54 -18.37 -16.26
CA GLU A 120 7.31 -19.48 -15.66
C GLU A 120 8.14 -19.03 -14.44
N ASP A 121 8.49 -17.74 -14.35
CA ASP A 121 9.32 -17.17 -13.29
C ASP A 121 8.51 -16.30 -12.30
N GLU A 122 7.22 -16.60 -12.14
CA GLU A 122 6.32 -15.93 -11.20
C GLU A 122 6.87 -15.96 -9.77
N VAL A 123 6.89 -14.80 -9.12
CA VAL A 123 7.24 -14.66 -7.70
C VAL A 123 6.02 -14.16 -6.95
N ILE A 124 5.63 -14.90 -5.92
CA ILE A 124 4.52 -14.55 -5.05
C ILE A 124 5.07 -14.24 -3.67
N THR A 125 4.70 -13.09 -3.14
CA THR A 125 5.02 -12.65 -1.79
C THR A 125 3.80 -11.97 -1.17
N ALA A 126 3.95 -11.40 0.01
CA ALA A 126 2.85 -10.80 0.73
C ALA A 126 3.28 -9.55 1.51
N ASN A 127 2.37 -8.57 1.55
CA ASN A 127 2.39 -7.35 2.37
C ASN A 127 3.54 -6.35 2.14
N GLU A 128 4.65 -6.77 1.54
CA GLU A 128 5.81 -5.94 1.22
C GLU A 128 5.99 -5.88 -0.30
N LEU A 129 5.73 -4.71 -0.89
CA LEU A 129 5.87 -4.48 -2.32
C LEU A 129 7.25 -3.88 -2.60
N HIS A 130 8.13 -4.64 -3.23
CA HIS A 130 9.42 -4.15 -3.66
C HIS A 130 9.34 -3.56 -5.07
N ILE A 131 9.98 -2.41 -5.29
CA ILE A 131 9.98 -1.71 -6.58
C ILE A 131 11.38 -1.13 -6.87
N PRO A 132 11.79 -1.02 -8.14
CA PRO A 132 12.97 -0.25 -8.50
C PRO A 132 12.72 1.26 -8.41
N THR A 133 13.73 2.04 -8.05
CA THR A 133 13.67 3.51 -8.04
C THR A 133 13.81 4.11 -9.44
N GLY A 134 13.27 5.31 -9.62
CA GLY A 134 13.47 6.14 -10.80
C GLY A 134 12.80 5.67 -12.09
N GLN A 135 11.83 4.75 -11.98
CA GLN A 135 11.00 4.31 -13.09
C GLN A 135 9.58 3.95 -12.61
N PRO A 136 8.55 4.21 -13.42
CA PRO A 136 7.19 3.80 -13.08
C PRO A 136 7.01 2.30 -13.23
N ILE A 137 6.26 1.71 -12.29
CA ILE A 137 5.76 0.35 -12.37
C ILE A 137 4.25 0.35 -12.57
N GLU A 138 3.73 -0.63 -13.28
CA GLU A 138 2.30 -0.86 -13.44
C GLU A 138 1.79 -1.76 -12.31
N LEU A 139 0.66 -1.39 -11.73
CA LEU A 139 -0.04 -2.17 -10.72
C LEU A 139 -1.39 -2.62 -11.28
N ARG A 140 -1.59 -3.94 -11.32
CA ARG A 140 -2.90 -4.54 -11.59
C ARG A 140 -3.56 -4.91 -10.28
N LEU A 141 -4.62 -4.21 -9.93
CA LEU A 141 -5.24 -4.28 -8.62
C LEU A 141 -6.48 -5.16 -8.65
N HIS A 142 -6.42 -6.25 -7.89
CA HIS A 142 -7.48 -7.26 -7.73
C HIS A 142 -8.04 -7.27 -6.31
N ALA A 143 -9.25 -7.79 -6.13
CA ALA A 143 -9.80 -8.04 -4.81
C ALA A 143 -10.47 -9.41 -4.77
N SER A 144 -10.10 -10.22 -3.79
CA SER A 144 -10.57 -11.61 -3.66
C SER A 144 -11.91 -11.71 -2.94
N ASP A 145 -12.27 -10.72 -2.12
CA ASP A 145 -13.44 -10.77 -1.25
C ASP A 145 -14.34 -9.52 -1.31
N VAL A 146 -13.94 -8.43 -0.66
CA VAL A 146 -14.66 -7.16 -0.55
C VAL A 146 -13.86 -6.05 -1.20
N ILE A 147 -14.42 -4.83 -1.21
CA ILE A 147 -13.70 -3.67 -1.74
C ILE A 147 -12.56 -3.31 -0.79
N HIS A 148 -11.37 -3.11 -1.35
CA HIS A 148 -10.20 -2.54 -0.68
C HIS A 148 -9.76 -1.27 -1.42
N SER A 149 -8.73 -0.60 -0.94
CA SER A 149 -8.12 0.50 -1.70
C SER A 149 -6.62 0.53 -1.47
N PHE A 150 -5.85 0.43 -2.55
CA PHE A 150 -4.41 0.50 -2.52
C PHE A 150 -3.97 1.94 -2.37
N TRP A 151 -3.24 2.28 -1.31
CA TRP A 151 -2.74 3.63 -1.12
C TRP A 151 -1.36 3.67 -0.48
N VAL A 152 -0.45 4.44 -1.10
CA VAL A 152 0.90 4.74 -0.60
C VAL A 152 1.06 6.27 -0.64
N PRO A 153 0.71 6.99 0.43
CA PRO A 153 0.44 8.42 0.39
C PRO A 153 1.58 9.30 -0.14
N GLU A 154 2.82 8.90 0.12
CA GLU A 154 4.01 9.64 -0.29
C GLU A 154 4.32 9.46 -1.78
N LEU A 155 3.80 8.42 -2.42
CA LEU A 155 4.13 8.07 -3.81
C LEU A 155 3.00 8.37 -4.80
N HIS A 156 1.76 8.03 -4.46
CA HIS A 156 0.60 8.25 -5.34
C HIS A 156 -0.72 8.34 -4.55
N GLY A 157 -1.77 8.80 -5.23
CA GLY A 157 -3.16 8.69 -4.78
C GLY A 157 -3.63 7.25 -4.62
N LYS A 158 -4.80 7.11 -3.99
CA LYS A 158 -5.42 5.80 -3.75
C LYS A 158 -6.16 5.29 -4.98
N MET A 159 -6.17 3.98 -5.20
CA MET A 159 -7.02 3.32 -6.19
C MET A 159 -7.79 2.17 -5.55
N ASP A 160 -9.11 2.18 -5.72
CA ASP A 160 -9.98 1.17 -5.13
C ASP A 160 -9.85 -0.16 -5.87
N MET A 161 -10.00 -1.27 -5.16
CA MET A 161 -9.85 -2.63 -5.66
C MET A 161 -11.21 -3.29 -5.49
N VAL A 162 -11.85 -3.66 -6.60
CA VAL A 162 -13.26 -4.06 -6.62
C VAL A 162 -13.37 -5.52 -7.10
N PRO A 163 -13.99 -6.42 -6.31
CA PRO A 163 -14.11 -7.83 -6.72
C PRO A 163 -14.74 -7.98 -8.11
N GLY A 164 -14.12 -8.84 -8.93
CA GLY A 164 -14.52 -9.08 -10.33
C GLY A 164 -14.13 -7.98 -11.31
N ARG A 165 -13.28 -7.02 -10.91
CA ARG A 165 -12.68 -6.02 -11.80
C ARG A 165 -11.20 -5.87 -11.48
N VAL A 166 -10.39 -5.78 -12.53
CA VAL A 166 -8.99 -5.39 -12.42
C VAL A 166 -8.91 -3.90 -12.69
N ASN A 167 -8.40 -3.15 -11.72
CA ASN A 167 -8.10 -1.74 -11.91
C ASN A 167 -6.60 -1.58 -12.14
N GLU A 168 -6.23 -0.82 -13.15
CA GLU A 168 -4.84 -0.45 -13.42
C GLU A 168 -4.49 0.81 -12.64
N HIS A 169 -3.30 0.83 -12.07
CA HIS A 169 -2.70 1.96 -11.37
C HIS A 169 -1.20 1.96 -11.65
N TRP A 170 -0.49 3.00 -11.23
CA TRP A 170 0.96 3.01 -11.34
C TRP A 170 1.60 3.62 -10.10
N LEU A 171 2.87 3.30 -9.90
CA LEU A 171 3.64 3.76 -8.76
C LEU A 171 5.09 4.03 -9.17
N GLU A 172 5.68 5.08 -8.62
CA GLU A 172 7.09 5.39 -8.81
C GLU A 172 7.63 6.00 -7.52
N ALA A 173 8.83 5.58 -7.13
CA ALA A 173 9.61 6.22 -6.06
C ALA A 173 10.91 6.76 -6.63
N GLU A 174 11.19 8.03 -6.36
CA GLU A 174 12.42 8.68 -6.85
C GLU A 174 13.66 8.27 -6.03
N GLU A 175 13.49 8.10 -4.72
CA GLU A 175 14.57 7.80 -3.79
C GLU A 175 14.37 6.40 -3.17
N ALA A 176 15.48 5.68 -2.94
CA ALA A 176 15.44 4.38 -2.28
C ALA A 176 15.02 4.54 -0.81
N GLY A 177 14.15 3.65 -0.33
CA GLY A 177 13.58 3.79 1.00
C GLY A 177 12.38 2.88 1.25
N VAL A 178 11.82 3.01 2.44
CA VAL A 178 10.62 2.27 2.85
C VAL A 178 9.47 3.24 3.02
N TYR A 179 8.43 3.06 2.22
CA TYR A 179 7.23 3.89 2.20
C TYR A 179 6.07 3.11 2.82
N ARG A 180 5.29 3.75 3.69
CA ARG A 180 4.16 3.09 4.33
C ARG A 180 2.92 3.18 3.44
N GLY A 181 2.20 2.07 3.31
CA GLY A 181 0.91 2.02 2.65
C GLY A 181 -0.22 1.54 3.55
N PHE A 182 -1.44 1.79 3.10
CA PHE A 182 -2.68 1.57 3.84
C PHE A 182 -3.74 0.93 2.94
N CYS A 183 -4.69 0.22 3.56
CA CYS A 183 -6.01 0.03 2.99
C CYS A 183 -6.83 1.31 3.20
N ALA A 184 -7.31 1.92 2.12
CA ALA A 184 -8.03 3.20 2.18
C ALA A 184 -9.55 3.10 1.88
N GLU A 185 -10.11 1.87 1.95
CA GLU A 185 -11.54 1.59 1.88
C GLU A 185 -11.95 0.63 2.99
N TYR A 186 -13.06 0.89 3.66
CA TYR A 186 -13.46 0.10 4.84
C TYR A 186 -13.80 -1.33 4.43
N CYS A 187 -12.88 -2.25 4.71
CA CYS A 187 -12.98 -3.65 4.30
C CYS A 187 -13.38 -4.58 5.46
N GLY A 188 -13.76 -4.06 6.64
CA GLY A 188 -14.20 -4.86 7.78
C GLY A 188 -13.48 -4.56 9.09
N ILE A 189 -13.58 -5.47 10.05
CA ILE A 189 -13.18 -5.22 11.45
C ILE A 189 -11.68 -4.91 11.61
N ALA A 190 -10.80 -5.59 10.86
CA ALA A 190 -9.36 -5.37 10.90
C ALA A 190 -8.85 -4.39 9.82
N HIS A 191 -9.74 -3.56 9.26
CA HIS A 191 -9.42 -2.60 8.20
C HIS A 191 -8.21 -1.71 8.57
N ALA A 192 -8.20 -1.14 9.78
CA ALA A 192 -7.11 -0.28 10.25
C ALA A 192 -5.76 -1.00 10.44
N GLN A 193 -5.79 -2.33 10.44
CA GLN A 193 -4.63 -3.21 10.59
C GLN A 193 -4.20 -3.83 9.25
N MET A 194 -4.82 -3.43 8.14
CA MET A 194 -4.46 -3.86 6.79
C MET A 194 -3.46 -2.88 6.18
N LEU A 195 -2.24 -2.89 6.71
CA LEU A 195 -1.15 -2.03 6.25
C LEU A 195 -0.29 -2.77 5.21
N LYS A 196 0.61 -2.03 4.58
CA LYS A 196 1.67 -2.57 3.71
C LYS A 196 2.90 -1.69 3.81
N ILE A 197 4.03 -2.18 3.34
CA ILE A 197 5.18 -1.32 3.03
C ILE A 197 5.53 -1.46 1.55
N VAL A 198 6.03 -0.38 0.97
CA VAL A 198 6.70 -0.39 -0.32
C VAL A 198 8.18 -0.17 -0.07
N VAL A 199 9.01 -1.10 -0.54
CA VAL A 199 10.46 -1.05 -0.43
C VAL A 199 11.01 -0.64 -1.79
N ALA A 200 11.37 0.63 -1.94
CA ALA A 200 12.01 1.11 -3.15
C ALA A 200 13.52 0.87 -3.06
N GLN A 201 14.07 0.19 -4.06
CA GLN A 201 15.47 -0.20 -4.13
C GLN A 201 16.09 0.34 -5.41
N GLU A 202 17.40 0.57 -5.41
CA GLU A 202 18.13 0.80 -6.66
C GLU A 202 17.89 -0.38 -7.63
N PRO A 203 17.77 -0.15 -8.95
CA PRO A 203 17.37 -1.19 -9.90
C PRO A 203 18.15 -2.51 -9.79
N ALA A 204 19.48 -2.44 -9.67
CA ALA A 204 20.31 -3.64 -9.53
C ALA A 204 20.08 -4.40 -8.21
N ALA A 205 19.69 -3.72 -7.14
CA ALA A 205 19.34 -4.34 -5.87
C ALA A 205 17.92 -4.93 -5.89
N PHE A 206 17.00 -4.30 -6.63
CA PHE A 206 15.69 -4.88 -6.91
C PHE A 206 15.82 -6.17 -7.74
N ASP A 207 16.61 -6.16 -8.82
CA ASP A 207 16.82 -7.33 -9.67
C ASP A 207 17.43 -8.49 -8.86
N ALA A 208 18.45 -8.21 -8.04
CA ALA A 208 19.06 -9.20 -7.16
C ALA A 208 18.06 -9.76 -6.14
N TRP A 209 17.24 -8.89 -5.53
CA TRP A 209 16.18 -9.32 -4.62
C TRP A 209 15.15 -10.20 -5.32
N LEU A 210 14.70 -9.83 -6.51
CA LEU A 210 13.72 -10.61 -7.27
C LEU A 210 14.29 -11.98 -7.67
N ASP A 211 15.56 -12.04 -8.06
CA ASP A 211 16.28 -13.29 -8.32
C ASP A 211 16.35 -14.18 -7.06
N GLU A 212 16.63 -13.61 -5.89
CA GLU A 212 16.64 -14.32 -4.61
C GLU A 212 15.24 -14.87 -4.28
N GLN A 213 14.18 -14.08 -4.48
CA GLN A 213 12.80 -14.51 -4.18
C GLN A 213 12.30 -15.67 -5.03
N ARG A 214 12.96 -15.98 -6.16
CA ARG A 214 12.65 -17.15 -7.00
C ARG A 214 13.19 -18.47 -6.43
N ALA A 215 14.14 -18.42 -5.49
CA ALA A 215 14.72 -19.63 -4.91
C ALA A 215 13.68 -20.48 -4.16
N GLU A 216 13.91 -21.78 -4.09
CA GLU A 216 13.17 -22.66 -3.18
C GLU A 216 13.58 -22.38 -1.74
N ALA A 217 12.71 -22.72 -0.79
CA ALA A 217 13.04 -22.63 0.62
C ALA A 217 14.30 -23.47 0.94
N PRO A 218 15.18 -22.99 1.83
CA PRO A 218 16.37 -23.75 2.21
C PRO A 218 15.98 -25.06 2.91
N GLU A 219 16.65 -26.15 2.56
CA GLU A 219 16.50 -27.43 3.27
C GLU A 219 16.94 -27.28 4.74
N PRO A 220 16.23 -27.90 5.70
CA PRO A 220 16.63 -27.82 7.10
C PRO A 220 18.04 -28.38 7.35
N ASP A 221 18.86 -27.58 8.02
CA ASP A 221 20.26 -27.90 8.33
C ASP A 221 20.47 -28.46 9.75
N THR A 222 19.46 -28.38 10.61
CA THR A 222 19.49 -28.87 12.00
C THR A 222 18.29 -29.78 12.31
N GLU A 223 18.42 -30.58 13.37
CA GLU A 223 17.30 -31.41 13.84
C GLU A 223 16.09 -30.56 14.28
N LEU A 224 16.34 -29.36 14.84
CA LEU A 224 15.26 -28.46 15.28
C LEU A 224 14.52 -27.84 14.08
N THR A 225 15.23 -27.41 13.03
CA THR A 225 14.61 -26.88 11.82
C THR A 225 13.86 -27.96 11.04
N ALA A 226 14.38 -29.20 11.02
CA ALA A 226 13.67 -30.33 10.41
C ALA A 226 12.38 -30.70 11.17
N GLN A 227 12.41 -30.66 12.51
CA GLN A 227 11.20 -30.80 13.32
C GLN A 227 10.21 -29.65 13.06
N GLY A 228 10.71 -28.43 12.87
CA GLY A 228 9.88 -27.26 12.57
C GLY A 228 9.17 -27.35 11.22
N GLU A 229 9.86 -27.83 10.17
CA GLU A 229 9.24 -28.14 8.87
C GLU A 229 8.14 -29.20 9.04
N GLN A 230 8.41 -30.27 9.79
CA GLN A 230 7.41 -31.28 10.06
C GLN A 230 6.20 -30.71 10.82
N VAL A 231 6.41 -29.81 11.78
CA VAL A 231 5.30 -29.09 12.44
C VAL A 231 4.53 -28.25 11.43
N PHE A 232 5.18 -27.56 10.50
CA PHE A 232 4.49 -26.78 9.46
C PHE A 232 3.58 -27.66 8.58
N GLU A 233 4.08 -28.83 8.17
CA GLU A 233 3.31 -29.81 7.39
C GLU A 233 2.16 -30.42 8.19
N ASP A 234 2.39 -30.78 9.46
CA ASP A 234 1.42 -31.47 10.29
C ASP A 234 0.36 -30.53 10.90
N ALA A 235 0.70 -29.26 11.17
CA ALA A 235 -0.11 -28.32 11.95
C ALA A 235 -1.12 -27.48 11.12
N ALA A 236 -1.64 -28.01 10.01
CA ALA A 236 -2.58 -27.34 9.09
C ALA A 236 -2.08 -25.96 8.56
N CYS A 237 -0.84 -25.57 8.84
CA CYS A 237 -0.24 -24.35 8.30
C CYS A 237 -0.11 -24.47 6.79
N ILE A 238 0.34 -25.64 6.33
CA ILE A 238 0.45 -26.02 4.91
C ILE A 238 -0.89 -25.97 4.16
N ASP A 239 -2.04 -26.10 4.83
CA ASP A 239 -3.34 -26.03 4.15
C ASP A 239 -3.66 -24.62 3.64
N CYS A 240 -3.05 -23.59 4.24
CA CYS A 240 -3.29 -22.18 3.92
C CYS A 240 -2.07 -21.46 3.36
N HIS A 241 -0.87 -21.85 3.78
CA HIS A 241 0.38 -21.18 3.45
C HIS A 241 1.23 -22.04 2.52
N ALA A 242 1.74 -21.44 1.45
CA ALA A 242 2.71 -22.06 0.58
C ALA A 242 4.14 -21.78 1.05
N ILE A 243 4.99 -22.80 0.93
CA ILE A 243 6.46 -22.70 1.00
C ILE A 243 7.01 -23.45 -0.21
N ARG A 244 7.67 -22.72 -1.12
CA ARG A 244 8.22 -23.29 -2.35
C ARG A 244 9.25 -24.37 -2.03
N GLY A 245 9.11 -25.54 -2.66
CA GLY A 245 9.93 -26.73 -2.40
C GLY A 245 9.37 -27.67 -1.33
N VAL A 246 8.45 -27.20 -0.48
CA VAL A 246 7.85 -27.98 0.61
C VAL A 246 6.40 -28.34 0.29
N GLY A 247 5.57 -27.34 -0.03
CA GLY A 247 4.18 -27.54 -0.43
C GLY A 247 3.25 -26.41 -0.02
N GLY A 248 1.95 -26.65 -0.16
CA GLY A 248 0.87 -25.73 0.20
C GLY A 248 -0.17 -25.57 -0.90
N PRO A 249 -1.16 -24.67 -0.72
CA PRO A 249 -2.14 -24.40 -1.76
C PRO A 249 -1.49 -23.71 -2.96
N GLU A 250 -1.95 -24.08 -4.15
CA GLU A 250 -1.63 -23.37 -5.39
C GLU A 250 -2.13 -21.92 -5.30
N PRO A 251 -1.43 -20.95 -5.92
CA PRO A 251 -1.79 -19.55 -5.84
C PRO A 251 -3.10 -19.21 -6.58
N GLY A 252 -3.56 -20.04 -7.51
CA GLY A 252 -4.78 -19.81 -8.30
C GLY A 252 -4.56 -18.92 -9.52
N ASP A 253 -5.46 -19.04 -10.50
CA ASP A 253 -5.44 -18.28 -11.75
C ASP A 253 -6.17 -16.92 -11.60
N LEU A 254 -5.40 -15.83 -11.63
CA LEU A 254 -5.93 -14.46 -11.56
C LEU A 254 -6.93 -14.15 -12.71
N THR A 255 -6.80 -14.82 -13.85
CA THR A 255 -7.71 -14.61 -15.01
C THR A 255 -9.07 -15.26 -14.82
N GLU A 256 -9.15 -16.31 -13.99
CA GLU A 256 -10.39 -16.97 -13.60
C GLU A 256 -10.96 -16.40 -12.28
N GLY A 257 -10.25 -15.48 -11.64
CA GLY A 257 -10.64 -14.88 -10.36
C GLY A 257 -10.39 -15.83 -9.18
N GLU A 258 -9.38 -16.69 -9.29
CA GLU A 258 -8.89 -17.55 -8.23
C GLU A 258 -7.64 -16.93 -7.58
N PHE A 259 -7.53 -17.03 -6.25
CA PHE A 259 -6.51 -16.33 -5.47
C PHE A 259 -5.96 -17.21 -4.35
N GLY A 260 -4.82 -16.83 -3.77
CA GLY A 260 -4.20 -17.54 -2.68
C GLY A 260 -5.05 -17.49 -1.40
N VAL A 261 -4.90 -18.51 -0.56
CA VAL A 261 -5.65 -18.63 0.70
C VAL A 261 -4.96 -17.84 1.82
N GLY A 262 -3.66 -18.06 1.98
CA GLY A 262 -2.83 -17.39 2.95
C GLY A 262 -1.57 -16.79 2.30
N PRO A 263 -0.90 -15.86 3.00
CA PRO A 263 0.39 -15.33 2.58
C PRO A 263 1.40 -16.44 2.27
N ASP A 264 2.13 -16.33 1.17
CA ASP A 264 3.34 -17.14 0.93
C ASP A 264 4.31 -16.98 2.12
N LEU A 265 5.00 -18.04 2.55
CA LEU A 265 5.96 -18.00 3.66
C LEU A 265 7.38 -18.37 3.23
N THR A 266 7.63 -18.60 1.94
CA THR A 266 8.92 -19.09 1.41
C THR A 266 10.11 -18.25 1.86
N ASN A 267 9.93 -16.92 1.91
CA ASN A 267 10.95 -15.95 2.33
C ASN A 267 10.46 -15.13 3.53
N LEU A 268 9.85 -15.78 4.51
CA LEU A 268 9.26 -15.10 5.68
C LEU A 268 10.30 -14.32 6.49
N ALA A 269 11.51 -14.85 6.67
CA ALA A 269 12.55 -14.28 7.51
C ALA A 269 13.14 -12.99 6.91
N SER A 270 13.14 -12.84 5.58
CA SER A 270 13.62 -11.61 4.93
C SER A 270 12.63 -10.44 4.99
N ARG A 271 11.39 -10.67 5.43
CA ARG A 271 10.38 -9.60 5.63
C ARG A 271 10.74 -8.67 6.77
N GLN A 272 10.38 -7.40 6.64
CA GLN A 272 10.54 -6.41 7.71
C GLN A 272 9.41 -6.48 8.74
N THR A 273 8.22 -6.91 8.32
CA THR A 273 6.98 -6.83 9.10
C THR A 273 6.14 -8.10 9.06
N LEU A 274 5.26 -8.24 10.05
CA LEU A 274 4.30 -9.33 10.19
C LEU A 274 2.86 -8.80 10.29
N GLY A 275 1.89 -9.66 9.97
CA GLY A 275 0.46 -9.38 10.16
C GLY A 275 -0.10 -8.30 9.23
N ALA A 276 0.48 -8.12 8.04
CA ALA A 276 0.24 -6.98 7.14
C ALA A 276 0.66 -5.64 7.77
N GLY A 277 1.95 -5.54 8.14
CA GLY A 277 2.60 -4.29 8.54
C GLY A 277 2.30 -3.79 9.95
N ILE A 278 1.61 -4.56 10.81
CA ILE A 278 1.25 -4.12 12.17
C ILE A 278 2.31 -4.47 13.22
N MET A 279 3.14 -5.47 12.95
CA MET A 279 4.17 -5.97 13.87
C MET A 279 5.52 -6.03 13.17
N ARG A 280 6.60 -5.99 13.95
CA ARG A 280 7.97 -6.20 13.43
C ARG A 280 8.22 -7.69 13.24
N ASN A 281 8.96 -8.07 12.21
CA ASN A 281 9.39 -9.45 12.05
C ASN A 281 10.48 -9.82 13.07
N ASN A 282 10.07 -10.47 14.15
CA ASN A 282 10.96 -11.02 15.17
C ASN A 282 10.25 -12.17 15.90
N ARG A 283 11.04 -13.05 16.51
CA ARG A 283 10.57 -14.24 17.22
C ARG A 283 9.39 -14.02 18.16
N GLY A 284 9.44 -12.95 18.97
CA GLY A 284 8.43 -12.68 19.98
C GLY A 284 7.06 -12.37 19.36
N GLU A 285 7.04 -11.44 18.40
CA GLU A 285 5.80 -11.09 17.68
C GLU A 285 5.29 -12.25 16.82
N LEU A 286 6.20 -12.97 16.15
CA LEU A 286 5.85 -14.16 15.35
C LEU A 286 5.21 -15.25 16.21
N SER A 287 5.77 -15.52 17.40
CA SER A 287 5.20 -16.50 18.33
C SER A 287 3.79 -16.12 18.80
N GLY A 288 3.57 -14.84 19.12
CA GLY A 288 2.25 -14.35 19.53
C GLY A 288 1.24 -14.39 18.39
N TRP A 289 1.68 -14.11 17.16
CA TRP A 289 0.87 -14.20 15.95
C TRP A 289 0.43 -15.63 15.65
N ILE A 290 1.34 -16.61 15.75
CA ILE A 290 1.03 -18.03 15.48
C ILE A 290 0.06 -18.59 16.52
N LEU A 291 0.25 -18.25 17.81
CA LEU A 291 -0.59 -18.78 18.89
C LEU A 291 -1.99 -18.16 18.90
N ASP A 292 -2.09 -16.83 18.79
CA ASP A 292 -3.37 -16.13 18.84
C ASP A 292 -3.37 -14.88 17.93
N PRO A 293 -3.60 -15.05 16.61
CA PRO A 293 -3.63 -13.94 15.68
C PRO A 293 -4.79 -12.97 15.97
N GLN A 294 -5.88 -13.43 16.62
CA GLN A 294 -7.04 -12.62 16.95
C GLN A 294 -6.73 -11.55 18.00
N SER A 295 -5.78 -11.81 18.91
CA SER A 295 -5.33 -10.83 19.92
C SER A 295 -4.70 -9.60 19.29
N ASN A 296 -3.96 -9.79 18.20
CA ASN A 296 -3.26 -8.72 17.49
C ASN A 296 -4.12 -8.10 16.39
N LYS A 297 -4.93 -8.92 15.71
CA LYS A 297 -5.73 -8.51 14.56
C LYS A 297 -7.09 -9.21 14.56
N PRO A 298 -8.07 -8.66 15.30
CA PRO A 298 -9.38 -9.29 15.44
C PRO A 298 -10.08 -9.48 14.09
N GLY A 299 -10.66 -10.66 13.87
CA GLY A 299 -11.44 -11.00 12.67
C GLY A 299 -10.62 -11.46 11.47
N VAL A 300 -9.33 -11.75 11.62
CA VAL A 300 -8.56 -12.43 10.57
C VAL A 300 -8.98 -13.89 10.41
N SER A 301 -8.78 -14.44 9.22
CA SER A 301 -9.16 -15.81 8.89
C SER A 301 -8.19 -16.86 9.41
N MET A 302 -6.96 -16.49 9.75
CA MET A 302 -5.98 -17.39 10.36
C MET A 302 -6.48 -17.81 11.76
N PRO A 303 -6.67 -19.12 12.02
CA PRO A 303 -7.13 -19.59 13.33
C PRO A 303 -6.00 -19.55 14.37
N PRO A 304 -6.32 -19.49 15.67
CA PRO A 304 -5.33 -19.76 16.72
C PRO A 304 -4.84 -21.20 16.65
N THR A 305 -3.64 -21.45 17.17
CA THR A 305 -3.02 -22.79 17.18
C THR A 305 -2.90 -23.34 18.60
N ASP A 306 -2.98 -24.66 18.73
CA ASP A 306 -2.85 -25.39 20.01
C ASP A 306 -1.45 -26.04 20.17
N LEU A 307 -0.41 -25.43 19.58
CA LEU A 307 0.96 -25.94 19.63
C LEU A 307 1.51 -25.91 21.06
N ASP A 308 2.20 -26.97 21.47
CA ASP A 308 2.97 -26.94 22.70
C ASP A 308 4.28 -26.14 22.56
N GLY A 309 5.01 -25.96 23.67
CA GLY A 309 6.21 -25.14 23.69
C GLY A 309 7.36 -25.68 22.82
N GLU A 310 7.49 -27.00 22.70
CA GLU A 310 8.56 -27.63 21.92
C GLU A 310 8.23 -27.54 20.41
N GLN A 311 6.98 -27.81 20.05
CA GLN A 311 6.49 -27.66 18.68
C GLN A 311 6.60 -26.21 18.19
N LEU A 312 6.19 -25.24 19.02
CA LEU A 312 6.30 -23.83 18.68
C LEU A 312 7.76 -23.39 18.53
N GLU A 313 8.66 -23.87 19.40
CA GLU A 313 10.08 -23.53 19.32
C GLU A 313 10.71 -24.06 18.02
N ALA A 314 10.39 -25.30 17.64
CA ALA A 314 10.83 -25.91 16.39
C ALA A 314 10.28 -25.16 15.17
N LEU A 315 8.97 -24.90 15.13
CA LEU A 315 8.32 -24.17 14.05
C LEU A 315 8.92 -22.77 13.87
N LEU A 316 9.15 -22.04 14.95
CA LEU A 316 9.78 -20.72 14.89
C LEU A 316 11.20 -20.80 14.36
N ALA A 317 11.99 -21.80 14.77
CA ALA A 317 13.36 -21.97 14.26
C ALA A 317 13.36 -22.24 12.73
N TYR A 318 12.41 -23.05 12.25
CA TYR A 318 12.24 -23.30 10.82
C TYR A 318 11.81 -22.04 10.06
N LEU A 319 10.76 -21.35 10.51
CA LEU A 319 10.26 -20.13 9.88
C LEU A 319 11.29 -18.99 9.85
N GLU A 320 12.17 -18.91 10.85
CA GLU A 320 13.28 -17.95 10.90
C GLU A 320 14.44 -18.32 9.95
N SER A 321 14.46 -19.53 9.38
CA SER A 321 15.46 -19.96 8.40
C SER A 321 15.07 -19.66 6.95
N LEU A 322 13.82 -19.23 6.72
CA LEU A 322 13.24 -18.98 5.39
C LEU A 322 13.60 -17.57 4.87
N GLU A 323 14.83 -17.38 4.39
CA GLU A 323 15.36 -16.09 3.88
C GLU A 323 15.21 -15.89 2.37
#